data_AF-A0A4R7ZLH2-F1
#
_entry.id   AF-A0A4R7ZLH2-F1
#
_cell.length_a   1.000
_cell.length_b   1.000
_cell.length_c   1.000
_cell.angle_alpha   90.00
_cell.angle_beta   90.00
_cell.angle_gamma   90.00
#
_symmetry.space_group_name_H-M   'P 1'
#
loop_
_entity.id
_entity.type
_entity.pdbx_description
1 polymer ?
#
loop_
_entity_poly.entity_id
_entity_poly.type
_entity_poly.pdbx_seq_one_letter_code
_entity_poly.pdbx_strand_id
1 'polypeptide(L)'
;MTVNSANLAGPGGSSSRAAVDTASIRQGAMTGCIARTDIFQHRLMEEPPPASATRRTRERYEQLVREAKALCASCPVFTECLYSAVAEHDVSGFVAGTTAVQRRSIRNLLDVEVQADDFDQLAGARGTRRPVSHEEVLRLRTQYPNDSLESLAMRLGCSLSTVKRHLRRARRGQSPAAKTPRPRPEVSAVLDAFDTVVDQQCQPRRTGSSRVA
;
A
#
# COMPACT_ATOMS: atom_id res chain seq x y z
N MET A 1 -36.16 -58.45 -36.35
CA MET A 1 -36.46 -57.54 -37.48
C MET A 1 -36.44 -56.13 -36.90
N THR A 2 -35.31 -55.41 -37.04
CA THR A 2 -35.13 -54.26 -37.98
C THR A 2 -36.10 -53.11 -37.66
N VAL A 3 -35.74 -51.84 -37.44
CA VAL A 3 -34.52 -51.03 -37.67
C VAL A 3 -34.64 -49.69 -36.91
N ASN A 4 -33.48 -49.06 -36.70
CA ASN A 4 -33.21 -47.69 -36.22
C ASN A 4 -33.87 -46.55 -37.01
N SER A 5 -34.02 -45.38 -36.36
CA SER A 5 -33.60 -44.04 -36.83
C SER A 5 -33.70 -43.06 -35.64
N ALA A 6 -32.59 -42.74 -34.97
CA ALA A 6 -31.65 -41.65 -35.29
C ALA A 6 -32.15 -40.26 -34.84
N ASN A 7 -31.52 -39.72 -33.79
CA ASN A 7 -31.26 -38.28 -33.74
C ASN A 7 -29.92 -38.00 -33.06
N LEU A 8 -29.08 -37.26 -33.79
CA LEU A 8 -27.70 -36.88 -33.48
C LEU A 8 -27.66 -35.40 -33.10
N ALA A 9 -26.98 -35.08 -32.00
CA ALA A 9 -26.26 -33.82 -31.68
C ALA A 9 -25.96 -33.87 -30.18
N GLY A 10 -24.78 -33.62 -29.61
CA GLY A 10 -23.46 -33.13 -30.01
C GLY A 10 -22.79 -32.69 -28.68
N PRO A 11 -21.49 -32.95 -28.43
CA PRO A 11 -20.90 -32.80 -27.10
C PRO A 11 -20.40 -31.37 -26.88
N GLY A 12 -21.08 -30.62 -26.01
CA GLY A 12 -20.61 -29.33 -25.51
C GLY A 12 -19.89 -29.49 -24.17
N GLY A 13 -18.57 -29.65 -24.20
CA GLY A 13 -17.73 -29.54 -23.01
C GLY A 13 -17.68 -28.09 -22.55
N SER A 14 -18.13 -27.81 -21.33
CA SER A 14 -17.87 -26.54 -20.65
C SER A 14 -16.88 -26.76 -19.52
N SER A 15 -15.63 -26.39 -19.78
CA SER A 15 -14.55 -26.28 -18.81
C SER A 15 -15.02 -25.57 -17.54
N SER A 16 -14.88 -26.27 -16.42
CA SER A 16 -14.94 -25.73 -15.07
C SER A 16 -13.86 -24.67 -14.88
N ARG A 17 -14.17 -23.42 -15.24
CA ARG A 17 -13.48 -22.27 -14.66
C ARG A 17 -14.08 -22.07 -13.28
N ALA A 18 -13.27 -22.30 -12.25
CA ALA A 18 -13.56 -21.92 -10.89
C ALA A 18 -13.96 -20.44 -10.89
N ALA A 19 -15.26 -20.19 -10.79
CA ALA A 19 -15.76 -18.88 -10.43
C ALA A 19 -15.24 -18.66 -9.02
N VAL A 20 -14.31 -17.72 -8.89
CA VAL A 20 -13.89 -17.17 -7.62
C VAL A 20 -15.18 -16.85 -6.87
N ASP A 21 -15.36 -17.45 -5.69
CA ASP A 21 -16.47 -17.18 -4.80
C ASP A 21 -16.35 -15.73 -4.31
N THR A 22 -16.76 -14.80 -5.17
CA THR A 22 -17.07 -13.42 -4.82
C THR A 22 -18.33 -13.36 -3.96
N ALA A 23 -18.89 -14.52 -3.56
CA ALA A 23 -20.08 -14.67 -2.73
C ALA A 23 -19.93 -14.14 -1.29
N SER A 24 -18.73 -13.74 -0.86
CA SER A 24 -18.57 -12.95 0.37
C SER A 24 -18.73 -11.44 0.12
N ILE A 25 -19.67 -11.07 -0.76
CA ILE A 25 -20.26 -9.73 -0.86
C ILE A 25 -20.86 -9.42 0.52
N ARG A 26 -20.07 -8.67 1.29
CA ARG A 26 -20.32 -8.19 2.64
C ARG A 26 -21.78 -7.76 2.80
N GLN A 27 -22.46 -8.38 3.77
CA GLN A 27 -23.79 -7.98 4.22
C GLN A 27 -23.85 -6.47 4.43
N GLY A 28 -24.76 -5.83 3.70
CA GLY A 28 -24.90 -4.38 3.54
C GLY A 28 -25.40 -3.64 4.78
N ALA A 29 -24.63 -3.65 5.85
CA ALA A 29 -24.55 -2.50 6.74
C ALA A 29 -23.43 -1.59 6.21
N MET A 30 -23.79 -0.43 5.67
CA MET A 30 -22.80 0.58 5.31
C MET A 30 -21.91 0.83 6.53
N THR A 31 -20.61 0.55 6.41
CA THR A 31 -19.68 0.78 7.52
C THR A 31 -19.75 2.26 7.92
N GLY A 32 -19.55 2.55 9.21
CA GLY A 32 -19.68 3.92 9.72
C GLY A 32 -18.81 4.93 8.98
N CYS A 33 -17.67 4.50 8.43
CA CYS A 33 -16.79 5.32 7.61
C CYS A 33 -17.34 5.67 6.22
N ILE A 34 -18.16 4.81 5.61
CA ILE A 34 -18.84 5.12 4.34
C ILE A 34 -20.04 6.03 4.61
N ALA A 35 -20.76 5.83 5.71
CA ALA A 35 -21.93 6.65 6.05
C ALA A 35 -21.57 8.08 6.48
N ARG A 36 -20.38 8.29 7.07
CA ARG A 36 -19.91 9.58 7.59
C ARG A 36 -18.75 10.16 6.77
N THR A 37 -18.97 10.33 5.47
CA THR A 37 -17.95 10.94 4.57
C THR A 37 -17.55 12.34 5.02
N ASP A 38 -18.43 13.08 5.70
CA ASP A 38 -18.18 14.39 6.30
C ASP A 38 -17.01 14.39 7.30
N ILE A 39 -16.73 13.25 7.94
CA ILE A 39 -15.59 13.07 8.83
C ILE A 39 -14.41 12.51 8.06
N PHE A 40 -14.59 11.36 7.40
CA PHE A 40 -13.47 10.57 6.86
C PHE A 40 -12.84 11.18 5.61
N GLN A 41 -13.58 12.00 4.84
CA GLN A 41 -13.07 12.77 3.69
C GLN A 41 -12.88 14.25 4.04
N HIS A 42 -12.88 14.60 5.33
CA HIS A 42 -12.61 15.97 5.74
C HIS A 42 -11.15 16.32 5.47
N ARG A 43 -10.87 17.51 4.91
CA ARG A 43 -9.50 17.97 4.59
C ARG A 43 -8.48 17.80 5.72
N LEU A 44 -8.89 18.12 6.95
CA LEU A 44 -8.03 17.96 8.16
C LEU A 44 -7.70 16.49 8.49
N MET A 45 -8.49 15.52 8.03
CA MET A 45 -8.22 14.10 8.23
C MET A 45 -7.24 13.55 7.19
N GLU A 46 -7.24 14.11 5.98
CA GLU A 46 -6.27 13.80 4.92
C GLU A 46 -4.91 14.46 5.19
N GLU A 47 -4.93 15.76 5.52
CA GLU A 47 -3.75 16.58 5.82
C GLU A 47 -3.83 17.09 7.27
N PRO A 48 -3.15 16.41 8.22
CA PRO A 48 -3.14 16.84 9.61
C PRO A 48 -2.59 18.26 9.77
N PRO A 49 -3.13 19.06 10.70
CA PRO A 49 -2.72 20.45 10.87
C PRO A 49 -1.23 20.56 11.22
N PRO A 50 -0.48 21.49 10.60
CA PRO A 50 0.93 21.68 10.91
C PRO A 50 1.14 22.24 12.33
N ALA A 51 2.38 22.19 12.81
CA ALA A 51 2.76 22.73 14.12
C ALA A 51 2.58 24.26 14.26
N SER A 52 2.31 24.98 13.16
CA SER A 52 1.96 26.40 13.16
C SER A 52 0.44 26.66 13.14
N ALA A 53 -0.39 25.61 13.03
CA ALA A 53 -1.84 25.77 12.94
C ALA A 53 -2.44 26.42 14.19
N THR A 54 -3.52 27.19 13.98
CA THR A 54 -4.25 27.84 15.07
C THR A 54 -4.82 26.81 16.05
N ARG A 55 -5.00 27.24 17.32
CA ARG A 55 -5.61 26.42 18.37
C ARG A 55 -6.98 25.86 17.94
N ARG A 56 -7.83 26.68 17.32
CA ARG A 56 -9.16 26.27 16.83
C ARG A 56 -9.08 25.16 15.79
N THR A 57 -8.12 25.22 14.88
CA THR A 57 -7.91 24.18 13.86
C THR A 57 -7.50 22.85 14.50
N ARG A 58 -6.64 22.89 15.52
CA ARG A 58 -6.21 21.69 16.26
C ARG A 58 -7.36 21.06 17.02
N GLU A 59 -8.13 21.85 17.77
CA GLU A 59 -9.30 21.37 18.51
C GLU A 59 -10.32 20.72 17.56
N ARG A 60 -10.53 21.31 16.38
CA ARG A 60 -11.40 20.73 15.35
C ARG A 60 -10.86 19.40 14.82
N TYR A 61 -9.55 19.31 14.56
CA TYR A 61 -8.92 18.06 14.13
C TYR A 61 -9.04 16.96 15.20
N GLU A 62 -8.75 17.28 16.46
CA GLU A 62 -8.88 16.34 17.58
C GLU A 62 -10.32 15.84 17.75
N GLN A 63 -11.30 16.72 17.56
CA GLN A 63 -12.72 16.34 17.57
C GLN A 63 -13.03 15.33 16.46
N LEU A 64 -12.59 15.59 15.23
CA LEU A 64 -12.80 14.69 14.09
C LEU A 64 -12.13 13.33 14.32
N VAL A 65 -10.90 13.31 14.84
CA VAL A 65 -10.18 12.08 15.16
C VAL A 65 -10.91 11.29 16.25
N ARG A 66 -11.42 11.95 17.30
CA ARG A 66 -12.16 11.29 18.37
C ARG A 66 -13.44 10.64 17.87
N GLU A 67 -14.20 11.36 17.04
CA GLU A 67 -15.44 10.85 16.44
C GLU A 67 -15.16 9.67 15.49
N ALA A 68 -14.14 9.80 14.64
CA ALA A 68 -13.72 8.72 13.73
C ALA A 68 -13.25 7.47 14.49
N LYS A 69 -12.49 7.64 15.59
CA LYS A 69 -12.09 6.52 16.45
C LYS A 69 -13.29 5.79 17.04
N ALA A 70 -14.30 6.52 17.53
CA ALA A 70 -15.51 5.92 18.08
C ALA A 70 -16.27 5.09 17.03
N LEU A 71 -16.34 5.58 15.79
CA LEU A 71 -16.94 4.84 14.67
C LEU A 71 -16.12 3.61 14.25
N CYS A 72 -14.79 3.70 14.31
CA CYS A 72 -13.93 2.55 14.03
C CYS A 72 -14.01 1.47 15.12
N ALA A 73 -14.18 1.84 16.38
CA ALA A 73 -14.26 0.90 17.51
C ALA A 73 -15.48 -0.04 17.43
N SER A 74 -16.58 0.40 16.82
CA SER A 74 -17.78 -0.43 16.60
C SER A 74 -17.82 -1.09 15.21
N CYS A 75 -16.76 -0.96 14.41
CA CYS A 75 -16.75 -1.44 13.04
C CYS A 75 -16.52 -2.97 12.99
N PRO A 76 -17.40 -3.75 12.32
CA PRO A 76 -17.28 -5.21 12.27
C PRO A 76 -16.05 -5.70 11.50
N VAL A 77 -15.48 -4.87 10.62
CA VAL A 77 -14.31 -5.19 9.79
C VAL A 77 -13.04 -4.47 10.28
N PHE A 78 -13.00 -4.02 11.53
CA PHE A 78 -11.89 -3.25 12.10
C PHE A 78 -10.53 -3.97 11.95
N THR A 79 -10.45 -5.23 12.36
CA THR A 79 -9.20 -6.01 12.35
C THR A 79 -8.64 -6.20 10.95
N GLU A 80 -9.50 -6.60 10.00
CA GLU A 80 -9.11 -6.76 8.60
C GLU A 80 -8.67 -5.42 7.99
N CYS A 81 -9.42 -4.34 8.27
CA CYS A 81 -9.10 -3.00 7.79
C CYS A 81 -7.75 -2.51 8.33
N LEU A 82 -7.44 -2.76 9.60
CA LEU A 82 -6.16 -2.39 10.22
C LEU A 82 -5.01 -3.18 9.60
N TYR A 83 -5.17 -4.50 9.45
CA TYR A 83 -4.16 -5.35 8.84
C TYR A 83 -3.84 -4.90 7.42
N SER A 84 -4.84 -4.72 6.56
CA SER A 84 -4.62 -4.25 5.17
C SER A 84 -3.98 -2.87 5.12
N ALA A 85 -4.38 -1.94 6.00
CA ALA A 85 -3.79 -0.59 6.03
C ALA A 85 -2.34 -0.55 6.55
N VAL A 86 -1.91 -1.56 7.31
CA VAL A 86 -0.55 -1.62 7.87
C VAL A 86 0.37 -2.47 7.00
N ALA A 87 -0.09 -3.65 6.57
CA ALA A 87 0.73 -4.67 5.94
C ALA A 87 0.65 -4.70 4.41
N GLU A 88 -0.43 -4.16 3.81
CA GLU A 88 -0.70 -4.33 2.38
C GLU A 88 -0.66 -3.01 1.61
N HIS A 89 -1.29 -1.96 2.13
CA HIS A 89 -1.50 -0.70 1.40
C HIS A 89 -1.09 0.52 2.21
N ASP A 90 -0.37 1.46 1.58
CA ASP A 90 -0.11 2.76 2.18
C ASP A 90 -1.22 3.76 1.89
N VAL A 91 -2.33 3.60 2.60
CA VAL A 91 -3.49 4.49 2.46
C VAL A 91 -3.19 5.84 3.12
N SER A 92 -3.60 6.95 2.52
CA SER A 92 -3.53 8.28 3.13
C SER A 92 -4.69 8.51 4.12
N GLY A 93 -4.58 9.55 4.96
CA GLY A 93 -5.64 9.94 5.89
C GLY A 93 -5.90 8.99 7.07
N PHE A 94 -7.15 8.96 7.53
CA PHE A 94 -7.58 8.19 8.72
C PHE A 94 -8.30 6.90 8.34
N VAL A 95 -7.75 5.76 8.77
CA VAL A 95 -8.25 4.42 8.41
C VAL A 95 -8.05 3.49 9.61
N ALA A 96 -9.00 2.58 9.85
CA ALA A 96 -8.90 1.56 10.90
C ALA A 96 -8.54 2.14 12.29
N GLY A 97 -9.16 3.26 12.67
CA GLY A 97 -8.88 3.91 13.96
C GLY A 97 -7.51 4.60 14.07
N THR A 98 -6.72 4.63 12.99
CA THR A 98 -5.35 5.15 12.97
C THR A 98 -5.16 6.31 12.00
N THR A 99 -4.23 7.21 12.34
CA THR A 99 -3.68 8.23 11.44
C THR A 99 -2.52 7.66 10.59
N ALA A 100 -2.20 8.32 9.48
CA ALA A 100 -1.04 7.95 8.65
C ALA A 100 0.30 7.99 9.41
N VAL A 101 0.43 8.83 10.45
CA VAL A 101 1.62 8.85 11.32
C VAL A 101 1.65 7.61 12.20
N GLN A 102 0.53 7.25 12.82
CA GLN A 102 0.43 6.05 13.67
C GLN A 102 0.71 4.78 12.86
N ARG A 103 0.17 4.65 11.65
CA ARG A 103 0.46 3.50 10.77
C ARG A 103 1.94 3.40 10.44
N ARG A 104 2.62 4.52 10.15
CA ARG A 104 4.08 4.53 9.96
C ARG A 104 4.83 4.08 11.21
N SER A 105 4.40 4.50 12.40
CA SER A 105 4.98 4.01 13.66
C SER A 105 4.77 2.51 13.86
N ILE A 106 3.58 1.97 13.58
CA ILE A 106 3.28 0.54 13.64
C ILE A 106 4.17 -0.24 12.66
N ARG A 107 4.26 0.22 11.40
CA ARG A 107 5.13 -0.40 10.38
C ARG A 107 6.59 -0.40 10.78
N ASN A 108 7.09 0.69 11.37
CA ASN A 108 8.46 0.77 11.87
C ASN A 108 8.71 -0.21 13.03
N LEU A 109 7.73 -0.39 13.93
CA LEU A 109 7.83 -1.32 15.05
C LEU A 109 7.87 -2.78 14.57
N LEU A 110 7.09 -3.09 13.54
CA LEU A 110 7.01 -4.42 12.93
C LEU A 110 8.05 -4.65 11.82
N ASP A 111 8.88 -3.64 11.51
CA ASP A 111 9.90 -3.68 10.48
C ASP A 111 9.35 -4.01 9.07
N VAL A 112 8.12 -3.56 8.80
CA VAL A 112 7.35 -3.79 7.56
C VAL A 112 7.57 -2.63 6.58
N GLU A 113 8.11 -2.93 5.40
CA GLU A 113 8.19 -1.98 4.28
C GLU A 113 6.96 -2.15 3.37
N VAL A 114 6.02 -1.19 3.39
CA VAL A 114 4.94 -1.08 2.39
C VAL A 114 5.36 -0.03 1.37
N GLN A 115 5.35 -0.38 0.09
CA GLN A 115 5.60 0.59 -0.98
C GLN A 115 4.43 1.56 -1.04
N ALA A 116 4.72 2.87 -1.05
CA ALA A 116 3.69 3.86 -1.36
C ALA A 116 3.23 3.65 -2.81
N ASP A 117 1.92 3.78 -3.05
CA ASP A 117 1.39 3.73 -4.40
C ASP A 117 2.01 4.87 -5.23
N ASP A 118 2.71 4.51 -6.30
CA ASP A 118 3.29 5.46 -7.24
C ASP A 118 2.17 5.98 -8.15
N PHE A 119 1.42 6.97 -7.66
CA PHE A 119 0.34 7.59 -8.43
C PHE A 119 0.86 8.30 -9.69
N ASP A 120 2.14 8.68 -9.74
CA ASP A 120 2.78 9.23 -10.94
C ASP A 120 2.90 8.14 -12.03
N GLN A 121 3.24 6.90 -11.63
CA GLN A 121 3.20 5.74 -12.52
C GLN A 121 1.79 5.50 -13.08
N LEU A 122 0.75 5.58 -12.24
CA LEU A 122 -0.64 5.34 -12.65
C LEU A 122 -1.18 6.46 -13.55
N ALA A 123 -0.83 7.72 -13.28
CA ALA A 123 -1.25 8.88 -14.06
C ALA A 123 -0.51 9.01 -15.41
N GLY A 124 0.41 8.09 -15.71
CA GLY A 124 1.28 8.19 -16.90
C GLY A 124 2.19 9.41 -16.86
N ALA A 125 2.29 10.07 -15.71
CA ALA A 125 3.12 11.24 -15.52
C ALA A 125 4.57 10.78 -15.61
N ARG A 126 5.29 11.25 -16.64
CA ARG A 126 6.75 11.11 -16.72
C ARG A 126 7.46 12.08 -15.76
N GLY A 127 6.84 12.37 -14.62
CA GLY A 127 7.23 13.39 -13.66
C GLY A 127 8.28 12.85 -12.71
N THR A 128 9.46 13.47 -12.70
CA THR A 128 10.65 13.10 -11.91
C THR A 128 11.24 11.73 -12.26
N ARG A 129 12.08 11.71 -13.32
CA ARG A 129 13.00 10.63 -13.73
C ARG A 129 12.95 9.37 -12.86
N ARG A 130 12.06 8.43 -13.21
CA ARG A 130 12.07 7.06 -12.68
C ARG A 130 13.53 6.59 -12.60
N PRO A 131 14.06 6.19 -11.42
CA PRO A 131 15.38 5.60 -11.37
C PRO A 131 15.34 4.33 -12.22
N VAL A 132 16.15 4.32 -13.28
CA VAL A 132 16.22 3.17 -14.19
C VAL A 132 16.67 1.95 -13.42
N SER A 133 15.83 0.92 -13.36
CA SER A 133 16.15 -0.29 -12.61
C SER A 133 17.22 -1.09 -13.34
N HIS A 134 18.12 -1.69 -12.57
CA HIS A 134 19.21 -2.50 -13.13
C HIS A 134 18.67 -3.68 -13.96
N GLU A 135 17.63 -4.31 -13.44
CA GLU A 135 16.96 -5.45 -14.08
C GLU A 135 16.32 -5.05 -15.41
N GLU A 136 15.67 -3.90 -15.48
CA GLU A 136 15.02 -3.44 -16.71
C GLU A 136 16.03 -3.14 -17.82
N VAL A 137 17.21 -2.60 -17.47
CA VAL A 137 18.30 -2.41 -18.44
C VAL A 137 18.79 -3.75 -18.99
N LEU A 138 18.94 -4.76 -18.14
CA LEU A 138 19.39 -6.08 -18.57
C LEU A 138 18.33 -6.79 -19.40
N ARG A 139 17.06 -6.74 -18.98
CA ARG A 139 15.93 -7.30 -19.72
C ARG A 139 15.85 -6.72 -21.13
N LEU A 140 15.93 -5.40 -21.27
CA LEU A 140 15.94 -4.73 -22.57
C LEU A 140 17.19 -5.04 -23.40
N ARG A 141 18.36 -5.17 -22.76
CA ARG A 141 19.58 -5.56 -23.46
C ARG A 141 19.51 -6.99 -23.99
N THR A 142 18.88 -7.90 -23.27
CA THR A 142 18.66 -9.30 -23.69
C THR A 142 17.61 -9.38 -24.80
N GLN A 143 16.55 -8.57 -24.72
CA GLN A 143 15.49 -8.53 -25.74
C GLN A 143 15.96 -7.90 -27.06
N TYR A 144 16.84 -6.90 -27.00
CA TYR A 144 17.39 -6.19 -28.15
C TYR A 144 18.93 -6.18 -28.12
N PRO A 145 19.59 -7.32 -28.41
CA PRO A 145 21.04 -7.45 -28.30
C PRO A 145 21.81 -6.60 -29.32
N ASN A 146 21.18 -6.32 -30.47
CA ASN A 146 21.77 -5.58 -31.58
C ASN A 146 21.50 -4.07 -31.53
N ASP A 147 20.61 -3.61 -30.65
CA ASP A 147 20.31 -2.18 -30.51
C ASP A 147 21.52 -1.42 -29.95
N SER A 148 21.69 -0.16 -30.40
CA SER A 148 22.69 0.74 -29.84
C SER A 148 22.35 1.12 -28.40
N LEU A 149 23.37 1.50 -27.63
CA LEU A 149 23.17 1.96 -26.25
C LEU A 149 22.41 3.30 -26.21
N GLU A 150 22.49 4.14 -27.25
CA GLU A 150 21.63 5.32 -27.37
C GLU A 150 20.16 4.92 -27.52
N SER A 151 19.86 3.94 -28.38
CA SER A 151 18.49 3.47 -28.60
C SER A 151 17.87 2.92 -27.31
N LEU A 152 18.63 2.12 -26.56
CA LEU A 152 18.22 1.64 -25.24
C LEU A 152 17.99 2.78 -24.25
N ALA A 153 18.87 3.80 -24.23
CA ALA A 153 18.74 4.96 -23.36
C ALA A 153 17.48 5.79 -23.67
N MET A 154 17.18 6.00 -24.96
CA MET A 154 15.94 6.68 -25.40
C MET A 154 14.70 5.91 -25.00
N ARG A 155 14.68 4.58 -25.19
CA ARG A 155 13.54 3.72 -24.83
C ARG A 155 13.28 3.70 -23.33
N LEU A 156 14.34 3.79 -22.53
CA LEU A 156 14.29 3.88 -21.07
C LEU A 156 14.10 5.30 -20.51
N GLY A 157 14.13 6.32 -21.36
CA GLY A 157 14.05 7.73 -20.95
C GLY A 157 15.21 8.19 -20.06
N CYS A 158 16.42 7.65 -20.26
CA CYS A 158 17.59 7.94 -19.42
C CYS A 158 18.83 8.31 -20.23
N SER A 159 19.92 8.67 -19.54
CA SER A 159 21.19 8.94 -20.20
C SER A 159 21.96 7.65 -20.52
N LEU A 160 22.76 7.69 -21.58
CA LEU A 160 23.65 6.61 -21.97
C LEU A 160 24.69 6.25 -20.88
N SER A 161 25.10 7.24 -20.07
CA SER A 161 25.95 7.02 -18.89
C SER A 161 25.30 6.11 -17.85
N THR A 162 23.99 6.22 -17.64
CA THR A 162 23.20 5.38 -16.74
C THR A 162 23.17 3.95 -17.24
N VAL A 163 22.84 3.74 -18.53
CA VAL A 163 22.85 2.41 -19.17
C VAL A 163 24.23 1.76 -19.06
N LYS A 164 25.31 2.46 -19.42
CA LYS A 164 26.68 1.95 -19.30
C LYS A 164 27.05 1.59 -17.86
N ARG A 165 26.62 2.38 -16.87
CA ARG A 165 26.85 2.10 -15.45
C ARG A 165 26.20 0.78 -15.03
N HIS A 166 24.95 0.55 -15.42
CA HIS A 166 24.23 -0.70 -15.12
C HIS A 166 24.88 -1.90 -15.83
N LEU A 167 25.20 -1.80 -17.12
CA LEU A 167 25.88 -2.89 -17.84
C LEU A 167 27.28 -3.19 -17.28
N ARG A 168 28.01 -2.17 -16.81
CA ARG A 168 29.29 -2.37 -16.11
C ARG A 168 29.11 -3.07 -14.77
N ARG A 169 28.05 -2.77 -14.02
CA ARG A 169 27.72 -3.45 -12.76
C ARG A 169 27.39 -4.93 -12.98
N ALA A 170 26.58 -5.25 -13.99
CA ALA A 170 26.25 -6.63 -14.36
C ALA A 170 27.51 -7.43 -14.73
N ARG A 171 28.41 -6.85 -15.54
CA ARG A 171 29.70 -7.50 -15.88
C ARG A 171 30.61 -7.75 -14.67
N ARG A 172 30.44 -6.98 -13.59
CA ARG A 172 31.19 -7.15 -12.34
C ARG A 172 30.49 -8.09 -11.35
N GLY A 173 29.37 -8.71 -11.74
CA GLY A 173 28.54 -9.51 -10.82
C GLY A 173 27.87 -8.70 -9.71
N GLN A 174 27.86 -7.36 -9.82
CA GLN A 174 27.30 -6.45 -8.82
C GLN A 174 25.84 -6.16 -9.14
N SER A 175 24.99 -7.19 -9.02
CA SER A 175 23.54 -6.98 -8.98
C SER A 175 23.20 -6.27 -7.67
N PRO A 176 22.30 -5.27 -7.64
CA PRO A 176 21.79 -4.76 -6.37
C PRO A 176 21.20 -5.95 -5.62
N ALA A 177 21.68 -6.20 -4.41
CA ALA A 177 21.18 -7.30 -3.60
C ALA A 177 19.66 -7.17 -3.53
N ALA A 178 18.95 -8.15 -4.08
CA ALA A 178 17.52 -8.23 -3.91
C ALA A 178 17.29 -8.35 -2.41
N LYS A 179 16.77 -7.30 -1.77
CA LYS A 179 16.35 -7.38 -0.38
C LYS A 179 15.36 -8.53 -0.31
N THR A 180 15.67 -9.57 0.45
CA THR A 180 14.75 -10.67 0.69
C THR A 180 13.44 -10.07 1.23
N PRO A 181 12.28 -10.36 0.63
CA PRO A 181 11.02 -9.87 1.16
C PRO A 181 10.89 -10.35 2.59
N ARG A 182 10.75 -9.43 3.54
CA ARG A 182 10.51 -9.81 4.93
C ARG A 182 9.16 -10.53 5.02
N PRO A 183 9.04 -11.53 5.90
CA PRO A 183 7.79 -12.23 6.09
C PRO A 183 6.69 -11.24 6.49
N ARG A 184 5.47 -11.48 6.01
CA ARG A 184 4.31 -10.67 6.37
C ARG A 184 4.07 -10.80 7.88
N PRO A 185 3.73 -9.70 8.58
CA PRO A 185 3.43 -9.75 10.00
C PRO A 185 2.20 -10.61 10.26
N GLU A 186 2.14 -11.27 11.41
CA GLU A 186 0.91 -11.91 11.87
C GLU A 186 -0.12 -10.87 12.33
N VAL A 187 -1.40 -11.21 12.24
CA VAL A 187 -2.51 -10.31 12.63
C VAL A 187 -2.42 -9.91 14.11
N SER A 188 -2.04 -10.84 14.99
CA SER A 188 -1.81 -10.60 16.42
C SER A 188 -0.75 -9.52 16.65
N ALA A 189 0.40 -9.64 15.98
CA ALA A 189 1.48 -8.67 16.08
C ALA A 189 1.05 -7.26 15.64
N VAL A 190 0.18 -7.15 14.63
CA VAL A 190 -0.39 -5.86 14.20
C VAL A 190 -1.29 -5.24 15.27
N LEU A 191 -2.12 -6.04 15.94
CA LEU A 191 -2.99 -5.58 17.02
C LEU A 191 -2.17 -5.14 18.25
N ASP A 192 -1.17 -5.92 18.65
CA ASP A 192 -0.27 -5.57 19.77
C ASP A 192 0.49 -4.26 19.50
N ALA A 193 0.97 -4.09 18.26
CA ALA A 193 1.65 -2.88 17.83
C ALA A 193 0.68 -1.68 17.77
N PHE A 194 -0.57 -1.90 17.38
CA PHE A 194 -1.61 -0.87 17.40
C PHE A 194 -1.87 -0.36 18.81
N ASP A 195 -2.12 -1.25 19.77
CA ASP A 195 -2.35 -0.87 21.17
C ASP A 195 -1.15 -0.09 21.71
N THR A 196 0.07 -0.60 21.46
CA THR A 196 1.32 0.06 21.84
C THR A 196 1.42 1.50 21.31
N VAL A 197 1.12 1.74 20.03
CA VAL A 197 1.26 3.07 19.40
C VAL A 197 0.13 4.01 19.81
N VAL A 198 -1.09 3.50 19.93
CA VAL A 198 -2.25 4.33 20.29
C VAL A 198 -2.19 4.74 21.75
N ASP A 199 -1.79 3.83 22.65
CA ASP A 199 -1.64 4.12 24.09
C ASP A 199 -0.49 5.10 24.38
N GLN A 200 0.63 4.97 23.67
CA GLN A 200 1.78 5.87 23.80
C GLN A 200 1.44 7.33 23.45
N GLN A 201 0.48 7.58 22.57
CA GLN A 201 0.04 8.93 22.23
C GLN A 201 -0.96 9.51 23.25
N CYS A 202 -1.67 8.66 23.99
CA CYS A 202 -2.50 9.08 25.11
C CYS A 202 -1.67 9.42 26.37
N GLN A 203 -0.45 8.89 26.48
CA GLN A 203 0.46 9.33 27.54
C GLN A 203 1.06 10.69 27.17
N PRO A 204 0.81 11.76 27.95
CA PRO A 204 1.52 13.02 27.74
C PRO A 204 3.01 12.71 27.87
N ARG A 205 3.82 13.18 26.91
CA ARG A 205 5.29 13.13 26.98
C ARG A 205 5.69 13.57 28.38
N ARG A 206 6.06 12.61 29.24
CA ARG A 206 6.58 12.91 30.57
C ARG A 206 7.79 13.80 30.34
N THR A 207 7.63 15.07 30.64
CA THR A 207 8.69 16.06 30.56
C THR A 207 9.85 15.51 31.35
N GLY A 208 10.98 15.34 30.66
CA GLY A 208 12.20 14.79 31.22
C GLY A 208 12.55 15.53 32.49
N SER A 209 12.81 14.75 33.53
CA SER A 209 13.25 15.17 34.85
C SER A 209 14.32 16.27 34.76
N SER A 210 14.07 17.36 35.49
CA SER A 210 15.08 18.30 35.95
C SER A 210 16.31 17.52 36.42
N ARG A 211 17.47 17.77 35.77
CA ARG A 211 18.77 17.44 36.35
C ARG A 211 19.14 18.61 37.25
N VAL A 212 19.01 18.39 38.55
CA VAL A 212 19.67 19.19 39.58
C VAL A 212 21.17 19.00 39.40
N ALA A 213 21.89 20.10 39.20
CA ALA A 213 23.32 20.24 39.38
C ALA A 213 23.55 21.53 40.18
#